data_AF-A0A833EVI4-F1
#
_entry.id   AF-A0A833EVI4-F1
#
_cell.length_a   1.000
_cell.length_b   1.000
_cell.length_c   1.000
_cell.angle_alpha   90.00
_cell.angle_beta   90.00
_cell.angle_gamma   90.00
#
_symmetry.space_group_name_H-M   'P 1'
#
loop_
_entity.id
_entity.type
_entity.pdbx_description
1 polymer ?
#
loop_
_entity_poly.entity_id
_entity_poly.type
_entity_poly.pdbx_seq_one_letter_code
_entity_poly.pdbx_strand_id
1 'polypeptide(L)'
;NLIFIHACPSEVKRVKSMVAYLQYITDTRSGKKIIIPDNEMQRFIAVAGTYSDHLLYFQPDELNLSKGTKVRITGGDFEGQEGVFLKVKGARDRRVVIAIQGVIAVAMATIHPDLIEVIK
;
A
#
# COMPACT_ATOMS: atom_id res chain seq x y z
N ASN A 1 2.96 11.67 7.28
CA ASN A 1 3.18 11.95 5.84
C ASN A 1 4.29 11.07 5.31
N LEU A 2 4.03 10.37 4.19
CA LEU A 2 5.00 9.53 3.50
C LEU A 2 5.42 10.19 2.19
N ILE A 3 6.67 9.95 1.76
CA ILE A 3 7.19 10.44 0.48
C ILE A 3 7.77 9.23 -0.25
N PHE A 4 7.26 8.96 -1.45
CA PHE A 4 7.79 7.94 -2.35
C PHE A 4 8.77 8.60 -3.32
N ILE A 5 9.92 7.95 -3.56
CA ILE A 5 10.99 8.50 -4.39
C ILE A 5 11.47 7.40 -5.34
N HIS A 6 11.49 7.71 -6.64
CA HIS A 6 12.11 6.88 -7.66
C HIS A 6 13.49 7.47 -8.00
N ALA A 7 14.55 6.89 -7.44
CA ALA A 7 15.93 7.36 -7.60
C ALA A 7 16.94 6.27 -7.22
N CYS A 8 18.21 6.46 -7.60
CA CYS A 8 19.28 5.57 -7.17
C CYS A 8 19.60 5.75 -5.66
N PRO A 9 20.02 4.69 -4.95
CA PRO A 9 20.33 4.78 -3.51
C PRO A 9 21.36 5.86 -3.13
N SER A 10 22.31 6.15 -4.02
CA SER A 10 23.32 7.19 -3.84
C SER A 10 22.71 8.60 -3.78
N GLU A 11 21.74 8.88 -4.66
CA GLU A 11 21.04 10.16 -4.74
C GLU A 11 20.16 10.37 -3.51
N VAL A 12 19.41 9.34 -3.12
CA VAL A 12 18.57 9.40 -1.91
C VAL A 12 19.43 9.62 -0.67
N LYS A 13 20.61 8.98 -0.57
CA LYS A 13 21.56 9.21 0.53
C LYS A 13 22.05 10.66 0.57
N ARG A 14 22.36 11.25 -0.58
CA ARG A 14 22.77 12.66 -0.69
C ARG A 14 21.65 13.59 -0.20
N VAL A 15 20.45 13.46 -0.73
CA VAL A 15 19.30 14.30 -0.32
C VAL A 15 19.01 14.13 1.18
N LYS A 16 19.05 12.90 1.70
CA LYS A 16 18.82 12.63 3.11
C LYS A 16 19.82 13.31 4.05
N SER A 17 21.08 13.45 3.64
CA SER A 17 22.10 14.16 4.44
C SER A 17 21.80 15.66 4.59
N MET A 18 21.04 16.23 3.66
CA MET A 18 20.59 17.63 3.72
C MET A 18 19.28 17.80 4.50
N VAL A 19 18.54 16.71 4.71
CA VAL A 19 17.18 16.73 5.26
C VAL A 19 17.07 15.71 6.40
N ALA A 20 17.58 16.08 7.57
CA ALA A 20 17.76 15.18 8.71
C ALA A 20 16.43 14.62 9.27
N TYR A 21 15.34 15.39 9.24
CA TYR A 21 14.06 15.03 9.86
C TYR A 21 13.30 13.89 9.17
N LEU A 22 13.58 13.61 7.89
CA LEU A 22 12.95 12.48 7.21
C LEU A 22 13.43 11.16 7.84
N GLN A 23 12.68 10.07 7.70
CA GLN A 23 13.12 8.75 8.11
C GLN A 23 12.90 7.75 6.98
N TYR A 24 13.82 6.80 6.82
CA TYR A 24 13.57 5.67 5.94
C TYR A 24 12.60 4.74 6.63
N ILE A 25 11.68 4.18 5.85
CA ILE A 25 10.94 3.01 6.31
C ILE A 25 11.85 1.81 6.09
N THR A 26 11.96 0.99 7.13
CA THR A 26 12.76 -0.24 7.12
C THR A 26 11.86 -1.43 7.40
N ASP A 27 12.11 -2.52 6.69
CA ASP A 27 11.47 -3.80 6.95
C ASP A 27 11.88 -4.28 8.36
N THR A 28 10.90 -4.53 9.23
CA THR A 28 11.12 -4.86 10.65
C THR A 28 11.77 -6.23 10.87
N ARG A 29 11.71 -7.13 9.87
CA ARG A 29 12.30 -8.47 9.95
C ARG A 29 13.78 -8.47 9.54
N SER A 30 14.15 -7.62 8.59
CA SER A 30 15.49 -7.58 7.99
C SER A 30 16.31 -6.34 8.37
N GLY A 31 15.66 -5.29 8.90
CA GLY A 31 16.27 -3.99 9.17
C GLY A 31 16.66 -3.21 7.90
N LYS A 32 16.34 -3.73 6.71
CA LYS A 32 16.73 -3.12 5.43
C LYS A 32 15.72 -2.07 5.01
N LYS A 33 16.19 -1.04 4.31
CA LYS A 33 15.32 -0.06 3.64
C LYS A 33 14.38 -0.78 2.69
N ILE A 34 13.14 -0.36 2.65
CA ILE A 34 12.18 -0.92 1.73
C ILE A 34 12.42 -0.36 0.33
N ILE A 35 12.51 -1.25 -0.63
CA ILE A 35 12.57 -0.94 -2.07
C ILE A 35 11.29 -1.49 -2.67
N ILE A 36 10.53 -0.61 -3.31
CA ILE A 36 9.25 -0.96 -3.92
C ILE A 36 9.53 -1.25 -5.40
N PRO A 37 9.14 -2.44 -5.90
CA PRO A 37 9.16 -2.72 -7.33
C PRO A 37 8.33 -1.71 -8.14
N ASP A 38 8.80 -1.33 -9.33
CA ASP A 38 8.14 -0.31 -10.16
C ASP A 38 6.68 -0.67 -10.49
N ASN A 39 6.40 -1.94 -10.76
CA ASN A 39 5.04 -2.41 -11.02
C ASN A 39 4.11 -2.22 -9.81
N GLU A 40 4.58 -2.45 -8.59
CA GLU A 40 3.81 -2.19 -7.36
C GLU A 40 3.58 -0.70 -7.14
N MET A 41 4.59 0.13 -7.41
CA MET A 41 4.46 1.59 -7.31
C MET A 41 3.49 2.16 -8.35
N GLN A 42 3.53 1.67 -9.59
CA GLN A 42 2.59 2.06 -10.64
C GLN A 42 1.15 1.71 -10.28
N ARG A 43 0.92 0.49 -9.75
CA ARG A 43 -0.39 0.07 -9.23
C ARG A 43 -0.86 0.98 -8.11
N PHE A 44 0.04 1.33 -7.20
CA PHE A 44 -0.28 2.25 -6.12
C PHE A 44 -0.65 3.65 -6.63
N ILE A 45 0.10 4.21 -7.57
CA ILE A 45 -0.21 5.52 -8.18
C ILE A 45 -1.57 5.48 -8.88
N ALA A 46 -1.91 4.40 -9.58
CA ALA A 46 -3.21 4.23 -10.22
C ALA A 46 -4.36 4.27 -9.20
N VAL A 47 -4.15 3.69 -8.00
CA VAL A 47 -5.16 3.67 -6.93
C VAL A 47 -5.20 4.98 -6.14
N ALA A 48 -4.05 5.57 -5.87
CA ALA A 48 -3.97 6.82 -5.12
C ALA A 48 -4.40 8.04 -5.94
N GLY A 49 -4.23 8.01 -7.27
CA GLY A 49 -4.59 9.11 -8.17
C GLY A 49 -6.08 9.25 -8.45
N THR A 50 -6.87 8.19 -8.25
CA THR A 50 -8.33 8.16 -8.47
C THR A 50 -9.14 8.55 -7.24
N TYR A 51 -8.57 8.45 -6.02
CA TYR A 51 -9.27 8.76 -4.77
C TYR A 51 -8.42 9.61 -3.82
N SER A 52 -8.74 10.90 -3.69
CA SER A 52 -8.03 11.84 -2.80
C SER A 52 -8.35 11.63 -1.31
N ASP A 53 -9.60 11.32 -0.95
CA ASP A 53 -10.06 11.59 0.43
C ASP A 53 -10.26 10.35 1.32
N HIS A 54 -10.01 9.14 0.81
CA HIS A 54 -10.27 7.89 1.55
C HIS A 54 -9.08 6.93 1.65
N LEU A 55 -7.91 7.32 1.13
CA LEU A 55 -6.68 6.53 1.28
C LEU A 55 -6.19 6.62 2.74
N LEU A 56 -6.00 5.46 3.37
CA LEU A 56 -5.48 5.38 4.74
C LEU A 56 -4.13 4.67 4.70
N TYR A 57 -3.10 5.29 5.23
CA TYR A 57 -1.77 4.69 5.31
C TYR A 57 -1.62 3.97 6.65
N PHE A 58 -1.10 2.74 6.63
CA PHE A 58 -0.87 1.96 7.84
C PHE A 58 0.57 1.46 7.88
N GLN A 59 1.12 1.18 9.04
CA GLN A 59 2.38 0.44 9.17
C GLN A 59 2.12 -1.07 9.03
N PRO A 60 3.16 -1.87 8.71
CA PRO A 60 3.14 -3.33 8.77
C PRO A 60 2.38 -3.93 9.95
N ASP A 61 2.59 -3.35 11.13
CA ASP A 61 2.07 -3.87 12.39
C ASP A 61 0.66 -3.36 12.74
N GLU A 62 0.15 -2.35 12.01
CA GLU A 62 -1.17 -1.77 12.25
C GLU A 62 -2.30 -2.58 11.59
N LEU A 63 -1.98 -3.43 10.60
CA LEU A 63 -2.94 -4.28 9.91
C LEU A 63 -2.59 -5.76 10.02
N ASN A 64 -3.53 -6.53 10.58
CA ASN A 64 -3.38 -7.98 10.62
C ASN A 64 -3.90 -8.63 9.33
N LEU A 65 -3.08 -8.58 8.26
CA LEU A 65 -3.41 -9.17 6.95
C LEU A 65 -3.65 -10.68 7.00
N SER A 66 -3.10 -11.39 8.01
CA SER A 66 -3.31 -12.84 8.16
C SER A 66 -4.77 -13.22 8.40
N LYS A 67 -5.60 -12.27 8.85
CA LYS A 67 -7.03 -12.47 9.08
C LYS A 67 -7.89 -12.13 7.85
N GLY A 68 -7.29 -11.61 6.79
CA GLY A 68 -8.01 -11.20 5.60
C GLY A 68 -8.07 -12.30 4.54
N THR A 69 -8.90 -12.07 3.54
CA THR A 69 -9.08 -12.98 2.40
C THR A 69 -8.33 -12.40 1.20
N LYS A 70 -7.45 -13.19 0.56
CA LYS A 70 -6.83 -12.75 -0.68
C LYS A 70 -7.88 -12.61 -1.78
N VAL A 71 -7.84 -11.51 -2.50
CA VAL A 71 -8.80 -11.19 -3.53
C VAL A 71 -8.15 -10.53 -4.73
N ARG A 72 -8.80 -10.65 -5.89
CA ARG A 72 -8.53 -9.88 -7.09
C ARG A 72 -9.75 -9.02 -7.42
N ILE A 73 -9.51 -7.78 -7.83
CA ILE A 73 -10.56 -6.88 -8.29
C ILE A 73 -10.84 -7.17 -9.77
N THR A 74 -12.10 -7.36 -10.13
CA THR A 74 -12.55 -7.81 -11.46
C THR A 74 -13.23 -6.73 -12.30
N GLY A 75 -13.33 -5.51 -11.78
CA GLY A 75 -13.89 -4.39 -12.55
C GLY A 75 -13.70 -3.03 -11.88
N GLY A 76 -14.04 -1.98 -12.62
CA GLY A 76 -13.78 -0.59 -12.23
C GLY A 76 -12.31 -0.20 -12.37
N ASP A 77 -11.92 0.92 -11.79
CA ASP A 77 -10.58 1.52 -11.97
C ASP A 77 -9.43 0.65 -11.42
N PHE A 78 -9.75 -0.39 -10.65
CA PHE A 78 -8.77 -1.29 -10.02
C PHE A 78 -8.81 -2.71 -10.58
N GLU A 79 -9.48 -2.93 -11.72
CA GLU A 79 -9.49 -4.24 -12.38
C GLU A 79 -8.07 -4.82 -12.53
N GLY A 80 -7.93 -6.10 -12.19
CA GLY A 80 -6.66 -6.83 -12.22
C GLY A 80 -5.75 -6.62 -11.00
N GLN A 81 -6.10 -5.73 -10.08
CA GLN A 81 -5.34 -5.54 -8.83
C GLN A 81 -5.64 -6.64 -7.81
N GLU A 82 -4.60 -7.10 -7.13
CA GLU A 82 -4.72 -8.07 -6.04
C GLU A 82 -4.52 -7.40 -4.69
N GLY A 83 -5.22 -7.91 -3.68
CA GLY A 83 -5.15 -7.39 -2.33
C GLY A 83 -5.69 -8.38 -1.31
N VAL A 84 -5.88 -7.87 -0.10
CA VAL A 84 -6.46 -8.59 1.03
C VAL A 84 -7.74 -7.88 1.45
N PHE A 85 -8.87 -8.57 1.35
CA PHE A 85 -10.14 -8.07 1.86
C PHE A 85 -10.16 -8.19 3.38
N LEU A 86 -10.26 -7.05 4.07
CA LEU A 86 -10.16 -6.98 5.52
C LEU A 86 -11.18 -6.01 6.11
N LYS A 87 -11.76 -6.39 7.26
CA LYS A 87 -12.55 -5.47 8.07
C LYS A 87 -11.61 -4.65 8.96
N VAL A 88 -11.49 -3.35 8.70
CA VAL A 88 -10.69 -2.44 9.51
C VAL A 88 -11.47 -1.99 10.75
N LYS A 89 -10.82 -1.96 11.91
CA LYS A 89 -11.41 -1.48 13.16
C LYS A 89 -11.82 -0.01 13.01
N GLY A 90 -13.05 0.32 13.38
CA GLY A 90 -13.59 1.70 13.29
C GLY A 90 -14.26 2.04 11.95
N ALA A 91 -14.12 1.20 10.91
CA ALA A 91 -14.87 1.35 9.66
C ALA A 91 -16.14 0.50 9.68
N ARG A 92 -17.27 1.07 9.21
CA ARG A 92 -18.55 0.38 9.10
C ARG A 92 -18.54 -0.67 7.97
N ASP A 93 -17.84 -0.35 6.88
CA ASP A 93 -17.75 -1.17 5.68
C ASP A 93 -16.47 -2.00 5.62
N ARG A 94 -16.56 -3.17 4.98
CA ARG A 94 -15.39 -3.99 4.65
C ARG A 94 -14.66 -3.34 3.47
N ARG A 95 -13.34 -3.35 3.50
CA ARG A 95 -12.51 -2.64 2.52
C ARG A 95 -11.48 -3.59 1.91
N VAL A 96 -11.14 -3.35 0.65
CA VAL A 96 -10.01 -4.03 0.02
C VAL A 96 -8.73 -3.29 0.40
N VAL A 97 -7.75 -4.04 0.90
CA VAL A 97 -6.42 -3.55 1.25
C VAL A 97 -5.45 -4.01 0.16
N ILE A 98 -4.96 -3.08 -0.64
CA ILE A 98 -3.86 -3.36 -1.57
C ILE A 98 -2.56 -3.06 -0.84
N ALA A 99 -1.69 -4.06 -0.70
CA ALA A 99 -0.43 -3.93 0.02
C ALA A 99 0.73 -3.73 -0.96
N ILE A 100 1.56 -2.74 -0.70
CA ILE A 100 2.91 -2.63 -1.28
C ILE A 100 3.89 -3.32 -0.34
N GLN A 101 4.79 -4.13 -0.90
CA GLN A 101 5.79 -4.83 -0.12
C GLN A 101 6.61 -3.85 0.73
N GLY A 102 6.59 -4.07 2.06
CA GLY A 102 7.39 -3.35 3.04
C GLY A 102 6.83 -2.02 3.54
N VAL A 103 6.11 -1.21 2.74
CA VAL A 103 5.66 0.14 3.19
C VAL A 103 4.26 0.15 3.82
N ILE A 104 3.40 -0.85 3.56
CA ILE A 104 1.95 -0.83 3.91
C ILE A 104 1.32 0.55 3.59
N ALA A 105 1.56 1.06 2.39
CA ALA A 105 0.73 2.15 1.89
C ALA A 105 -0.60 1.54 1.42
N VAL A 106 -1.63 1.60 2.27
CA VAL A 106 -2.95 1.06 1.91
C VAL A 106 -3.72 2.08 1.11
N ALA A 107 -3.93 1.77 -0.16
CA ALA A 107 -5.00 2.41 -0.88
C ALA A 107 -6.31 1.69 -0.51
N MET A 108 -7.10 2.31 0.35
CA MET A 108 -8.41 1.80 0.76
C MET A 108 -9.47 2.26 -0.22
N ALA A 109 -9.88 1.37 -1.11
CA ALA A 109 -11.06 1.59 -1.93
C ALA A 109 -12.25 0.84 -1.34
N THR A 110 -13.40 1.52 -1.28
CA THR A 110 -14.69 0.84 -1.07
C THR A 110 -15.07 0.21 -2.39
N ILE A 111 -14.67 -1.05 -2.58
CA ILE A 111 -15.00 -1.84 -3.78
C ILE A 111 -16.31 -2.58 -3.53
N HIS A 112 -17.23 -2.50 -4.48
CA HIS A 112 -18.47 -3.28 -4.41
C HIS A 112 -18.13 -4.78 -4.39
N PRO A 113 -18.73 -5.60 -3.51
CA PRO A 113 -18.39 -7.02 -3.38
C PRO A 113 -18.43 -7.81 -4.70
N ASP A 114 -19.33 -7.45 -5.62
CA ASP A 114 -19.47 -8.12 -6.93
C ASP A 114 -18.27 -7.91 -7.86
N LEU A 115 -17.42 -6.90 -7.58
CA LEU A 115 -16.19 -6.62 -8.31
C LEU A 115 -14.98 -7.30 -7.67
N ILE A 116 -15.21 -8.26 -6.77
CA ILE A 116 -14.17 -8.93 -6.00
C ILE A 116 -14.25 -10.44 -6.21
N GLU A 117 -13.17 -11.01 -6.72
CA GLU A 117 -12.97 -12.46 -6.81
C GLU A 117 -12.04 -12.93 -5.69
N VAL A 118 -12.42 -13.99 -4.98
CA VAL A 118 -11.54 -14.63 -3.99
C VAL A 118 -10.51 -15.50 -4.70
N ILE A 119 -9.23 -15.26 -4.41
CA ILE A 119 -8.11 -16.05 -4.94
C ILE A 119 -7.47 -16.86 -3.81
N LYS A 120 -7.03 -18.09 -4.11
CA LYS A 120 -6.38 -18.99 -3.14
C LYS A 120 -4.86 -18.76 -3.12
#